data_AF-A0A7Y4XQS0-F1
#
_entry.id   AF-A0A7Y4XQS0-F1
#
_cell.length_a   1.000
_cell.length_b   1.000
_cell.length_c   1.000
_cell.angle_alpha   90.00
_cell.angle_beta   90.00
_cell.angle_gamma   90.00
#
_symmetry.space_group_name_H-M   'P 1'
#
loop_
_entity.id
_entity.type
_entity.pdbx_description
1 polymer ?
#
loop_
_entity_poly.entity_id
_entity_poly.type
_entity_poly.pdbx_seq_one_letter_code
_entity_poly.pdbx_strand_id
1 'polypeptide(L)'
;MPLTGRNYILQLDADNLHHQTLEWLSTTGLWSRETMFYQKLLDIFGPKFTDPANKVIISNLQNFITYYSSHLVTHYRSQLLDHESKLSNFYRERKEPDQQYLQQHRALMNDLRVQRSIPSIQE
;
A
#
# COMPACT_ATOMS: atom_id res chain seq x y z
N MET A 1 36.98 5.52 7.73
CA MET A 1 37.30 4.70 6.54
C MET A 1 36.67 5.36 5.33
N PRO A 2 37.37 5.55 4.20
CA PRO A 2 36.79 6.19 3.03
C PRO A 2 35.81 5.22 2.37
N LEU A 3 34.59 5.71 2.08
CA LEU A 3 33.59 4.99 1.29
C LEU A 3 34.11 4.90 -0.14
N THR A 4 34.45 3.69 -0.60
CA THR A 4 34.74 3.42 -2.01
C THR A 4 33.47 3.64 -2.84
N GLY A 5 33.59 4.21 -4.05
CA GLY A 5 32.44 4.65 -4.86
C GLY A 5 31.37 3.57 -5.12
N ARG A 6 31.75 2.29 -5.10
CA ARG A 6 30.81 1.16 -5.19
C ARG A 6 29.89 1.05 -3.98
N ASN A 7 30.42 1.19 -2.76
CA ASN A 7 29.62 1.14 -1.54
C ASN A 7 28.64 2.32 -1.45
N TYR A 8 29.01 3.47 -1.98
CA TYR A 8 28.15 4.65 -2.03
C TYR A 8 26.97 4.48 -2.99
N ILE A 9 27.19 3.91 -4.17
CA ILE A 9 26.12 3.65 -5.15
C ILE A 9 25.11 2.62 -4.60
N LEU A 10 25.60 1.56 -3.95
CA LEU A 10 24.74 0.53 -3.35
C LEU A 10 23.89 1.08 -2.21
N GLN A 11 24.46 1.97 -1.41
CA GLN A 11 23.75 2.63 -0.32
C GLN A 11 22.66 3.56 -0.87
N LEU A 12 22.94 4.30 -1.95
CA LEU A 12 21.97 5.16 -2.63
C LEU A 12 20.80 4.35 -3.23
N ASP A 13 21.08 3.18 -3.80
CA ASP A 13 20.03 2.29 -4.35
C ASP A 13 19.16 1.69 -3.25
N ALA A 14 19.75 1.24 -2.14
CA ALA A 14 19.00 0.69 -1.01
C ALA A 14 18.17 1.75 -0.27
N ASP A 15 18.68 2.97 -0.12
CA ASP A 15 17.95 4.10 0.45
C ASP A 15 16.73 4.49 -0.40
N ASN A 16 16.85 4.40 -1.73
CA ASN A 16 15.73 4.62 -2.63
C ASN A 16 14.63 3.54 -2.47
N LEU A 17 15.01 2.27 -2.34
CA LEU A 17 14.06 1.16 -2.11
C LEU A 17 13.33 1.32 -0.77
N HIS A 18 14.06 1.72 0.27
CA HIS A 18 13.50 2.05 1.58
C HIS A 18 12.48 3.18 1.48
N HIS A 19 12.88 4.29 0.85
CA HIS A 19 12.04 5.48 0.76
C HIS A 19 10.72 5.21 0.03
N GLN A 20 10.77 4.47 -1.08
CA GLN A 20 9.56 4.05 -1.81
C GLN A 20 8.65 3.18 -0.95
N THR A 21 9.21 2.23 -0.21
CA THR A 21 8.42 1.34 0.66
C THR A 21 7.78 2.12 1.81
N LEU A 22 8.50 3.07 2.42
CA LEU A 22 7.95 3.96 3.45
C LEU A 22 6.84 4.88 2.91
N GLU A 23 6.99 5.43 1.71
CA GLU A 23 5.93 6.24 1.07
C GLU A 23 4.64 5.40 0.94
N TRP A 24 4.76 4.16 0.49
CA TRP A 24 3.60 3.27 0.37
C TRP A 24 3.06 2.77 1.71
N LEU A 25 3.90 2.56 2.72
CA LEU A 25 3.43 2.24 4.08
C LEU A 25 2.62 3.40 4.70
N SER A 26 3.04 4.63 4.43
CA SER A 26 2.30 5.83 4.82
C SER A 26 0.97 5.93 4.05
N THR A 27 1.02 5.71 2.74
CA THR A 27 -0.14 5.76 1.84
C THR A 27 -1.19 4.70 2.20
N THR A 28 -0.79 3.45 2.44
CA THR A 28 -1.70 2.38 2.91
C THR A 28 -2.28 2.71 4.28
N GLY A 29 -1.52 3.38 5.14
CA GLY A 29 -2.01 3.91 6.41
C GLY A 29 -3.08 5.00 6.24
N LEU A 30 -2.92 5.88 5.25
CA LEU A 30 -3.94 6.86 4.88
C LEU A 30 -5.21 6.17 4.38
N TRP A 31 -5.09 5.26 3.41
CA TRP A 31 -6.23 4.51 2.86
C TRP A 31 -6.99 3.74 3.93
N SER A 32 -6.29 3.13 4.90
CA SER A 32 -6.93 2.47 6.04
C SER A 32 -7.78 3.44 6.87
N ARG A 33 -7.26 4.64 7.16
CA ARG A 33 -8.02 5.66 7.91
C ARG A 33 -9.22 6.19 7.11
N GLU A 34 -9.04 6.45 5.83
CA GLU A 34 -10.10 6.96 4.95
C GLU A 34 -11.22 5.94 4.78
N THR A 35 -10.89 4.67 4.52
CA THR A 35 -11.89 3.60 4.42
C THR A 35 -12.67 3.43 5.72
N MET A 36 -12.02 3.49 6.89
CA MET A 36 -12.71 3.50 8.19
C MET A 36 -13.61 4.72 8.37
N PHE A 37 -13.18 5.90 7.92
CA PHE A 37 -13.99 7.11 7.97
C PHE A 37 -15.26 6.97 7.13
N TYR A 38 -15.14 6.51 5.87
CA TYR A 38 -16.29 6.31 5.01
C TYR A 38 -17.24 5.21 5.51
N GLN A 39 -16.70 4.12 6.06
CA GLN A 39 -17.53 3.09 6.69
C GLN A 39 -18.37 3.68 7.82
N LYS A 40 -17.77 4.48 8.72
CA LYS A 40 -18.49 5.16 9.79
C LYS A 40 -19.58 6.10 9.28
N LEU A 41 -19.32 6.83 8.19
CA LEU A 41 -20.34 7.66 7.57
C LEU A 41 -21.52 6.83 7.05
N LEU A 42 -21.25 5.71 6.37
CA LEU A 42 -22.30 4.83 5.88
C LEU A 42 -23.07 4.17 7.03
N ASP A 43 -22.43 3.85 8.14
CA ASP A 43 -23.12 3.29 9.31
C ASP A 43 -24.04 4.32 9.98
N ILE A 44 -23.65 5.61 10.01
CA ILE A 44 -24.44 6.69 10.62
C ILE A 44 -25.58 7.15 9.71
N PHE A 45 -25.31 7.33 8.42
CA PHE A 45 -26.25 7.92 7.48
C PHE A 45 -27.00 6.89 6.65
N GLY A 46 -26.42 5.71 6.41
CA GLY A 46 -27.04 4.64 5.63
C GLY A 46 -28.45 4.26 6.06
N PRO A 47 -28.73 4.09 7.37
CA PRO A 47 -30.08 3.80 7.86
C PRO A 47 -31.12 4.90 7.58
N LYS A 48 -30.68 6.14 7.33
CA LYS A 48 -31.56 7.28 7.06
C LYS A 48 -32.12 7.29 5.63
N PHE A 49 -31.54 6.49 4.73
CA PHE A 49 -32.03 6.35 3.36
C PHE A 49 -33.14 5.29 3.30
N THR A 50 -34.36 5.73 3.01
CA THR A 50 -35.54 4.86 2.92
C THR A 50 -35.80 4.34 1.50
N ASP A 51 -35.33 5.07 0.50
CA ASP A 51 -35.48 4.72 -0.91
C ASP A 51 -34.73 3.40 -1.25
N PRO A 52 -35.39 2.42 -1.90
CA PRO A 52 -34.78 1.15 -2.25
C PRO A 52 -33.53 1.28 -3.14
N ALA A 53 -33.51 2.22 -4.10
CA ALA A 53 -32.36 2.38 -4.99
C ALA A 53 -31.13 2.90 -4.22
N ASN A 54 -31.33 3.88 -3.34
CA ASN A 54 -30.27 4.37 -2.45
C ASN A 54 -29.72 3.27 -1.53
N LYS A 55 -30.57 2.37 -1.03
CA LYS A 55 -30.13 1.23 -0.21
C LYS A 55 -29.21 0.27 -0.97
N VAL A 56 -29.49 0.02 -2.25
CA VAL A 56 -28.63 -0.80 -3.11
C VAL A 56 -27.26 -0.14 -3.28
N ILE A 57 -27.23 1.17 -3.55
CA ILE A 57 -25.99 1.94 -3.70
C ILE A 57 -25.16 1.89 -2.41
N ILE A 58 -25.79 2.12 -1.25
CA ILE A 58 -25.12 2.08 0.06
C ILE A 58 -24.54 0.70 0.34
N SER A 59 -25.30 -0.36 0.07
CA SER A 59 -24.83 -1.75 0.23
C SER A 59 -23.61 -2.03 -0.66
N ASN A 60 -23.65 -1.59 -1.92
CA ASN A 60 -22.52 -1.73 -2.84
C ASN A 60 -21.27 -0.98 -2.36
N LEU A 61 -21.45 0.25 -1.84
CA LEU A 61 -20.35 1.03 -1.26
C LEU A 61 -19.77 0.37 0.00
N GLN A 62 -20.61 -0.15 0.89
CA GLN A 62 -20.16 -0.88 2.09
C GLN A 62 -19.37 -2.15 1.72
N ASN A 63 -19.85 -2.91 0.73
CA ASN A 63 -19.13 -4.09 0.23
C ASN A 63 -17.77 -3.70 -0.37
N PHE A 64 -17.74 -2.63 -1.17
CA PHE A 64 -16.52 -2.12 -1.76
C PHE A 64 -15.51 -1.68 -0.69
N ILE A 65 -15.93 -0.87 0.28
CA ILE A 65 -15.09 -0.39 1.37
C ILE A 65 -14.57 -1.56 2.22
N THR A 66 -15.42 -2.55 2.50
CA THR A 66 -15.05 -3.75 3.26
C THR A 66 -13.97 -4.55 2.52
N TYR A 67 -14.16 -4.78 1.22
CA TYR A 67 -13.17 -5.46 0.39
C TYR A 67 -11.84 -4.71 0.37
N TYR A 68 -11.87 -3.40 0.12
CA TYR A 68 -10.68 -2.57 0.03
C TYR A 68 -9.89 -2.53 1.35
N SER A 69 -10.58 -2.30 2.46
CA SER A 69 -9.95 -2.19 3.78
C SER A 69 -9.45 -3.54 4.29
N SER A 70 -10.27 -4.59 4.21
CA SER A 70 -9.96 -5.88 4.85
C SER A 70 -9.00 -6.72 4.02
N HIS A 71 -9.13 -6.70 2.69
CA HIS A 71 -8.29 -7.50 1.82
C HIS A 71 -7.14 -6.68 1.24
N LEU A 72 -7.44 -5.65 0.46
CA LEU A 72 -6.45 -5.02 -0.40
C LEU A 72 -5.41 -4.22 0.38
N VAL A 73 -5.85 -3.30 1.24
CA VAL A 73 -4.97 -2.48 2.08
C VAL A 73 -4.15 -3.34 3.04
N THR A 74 -4.79 -4.30 3.71
CA THR A 74 -4.12 -5.22 4.65
C THR A 74 -3.07 -6.09 3.94
N HIS A 75 -3.41 -6.64 2.77
CA HIS A 75 -2.50 -7.46 1.98
C HIS A 75 -1.25 -6.69 1.57
N TYR A 76 -1.43 -5.52 0.94
CA TYR A 76 -0.29 -4.71 0.52
C TYR A 76 0.54 -4.19 1.68
N ARG A 77 -0.10 -3.78 2.78
CA ARG A 77 0.62 -3.38 3.99
C ARG A 77 1.50 -4.51 4.53
N SER A 78 0.99 -5.74 4.55
CA SER A 78 1.77 -6.91 4.96
C SER A 78 3.00 -7.12 4.06
N GLN A 79 2.82 -7.06 2.74
CA GLN A 79 3.93 -7.19 1.79
C GLN A 79 4.99 -6.09 1.96
N LEU A 80 4.57 -4.84 2.16
CA LEU A 80 5.47 -3.72 2.39
C LEU A 80 6.27 -3.87 3.69
N LEU A 81 5.64 -4.35 4.77
CA LEU A 81 6.33 -4.62 6.04
C LEU A 81 7.34 -5.77 5.90
N ASP A 82 7.00 -6.82 5.15
CA ASP A 82 7.94 -7.91 4.84
C ASP A 82 9.14 -7.39 4.02
N HIS A 83 8.90 -6.50 3.05
CA HIS A 83 9.95 -5.84 2.30
C HIS A 83 10.89 -5.00 3.17
N GLU A 84 10.35 -4.19 4.09
CA GLU A 84 11.17 -3.44 5.05
C GLU A 84 12.00 -4.36 5.96
N SER A 85 11.41 -5.47 6.41
CA SER A 85 12.12 -6.47 7.22
C SER A 85 13.30 -7.08 6.45
N LYS A 86 13.09 -7.46 5.19
CA LYS A 86 14.14 -7.98 4.30
C LYS A 86 15.22 -6.94 4.03
N LEU A 87 14.84 -5.69 3.75
CA LEU A 87 15.79 -4.59 3.53
C LEU A 87 16.66 -4.34 4.77
N SER A 88 16.06 -4.36 5.97
CA SER A 88 16.78 -4.25 7.23
C SER A 88 17.80 -5.38 7.42
N ASN A 89 17.46 -6.61 7.02
CA ASN A 89 18.39 -7.75 7.06
C ASN A 89 19.57 -7.54 6.11
N PHE A 90 19.35 -7.06 4.88
CA PHE A 90 20.44 -6.73 3.96
C PHE A 90 21.39 -5.67 4.53
N TYR A 91 20.84 -4.61 5.16
CA TYR A 91 21.64 -3.60 5.85
C TYR A 91 22.46 -4.17 7.01
N ARG A 92 21.83 -5.00 7.84
CA ARG A 92 22.49 -5.62 9.01
C ARG A 92 23.62 -6.55 8.59
N GLU A 93 23.38 -7.35 7.55
CA GLU A 93 24.36 -8.31 7.01
C GLU A 93 25.38 -7.67 6.08
N ARG A 94 25.22 -6.37 5.74
CA ARG A 94 26.03 -5.64 4.74
C ARG A 94 26.07 -6.37 3.39
N LYS A 95 24.95 -6.97 3.01
CA LYS A 95 24.79 -7.68 1.73
C LYS A 95 23.99 -6.82 0.77
N GLU A 96 24.33 -6.93 -0.50
CA GLU A 96 23.52 -6.35 -1.56
C GLU A 96 22.20 -7.13 -1.69
N PRO A 97 21.06 -6.46 -1.92
CA PRO A 97 19.83 -7.15 -2.27
C PRO A 97 20.03 -7.94 -3.56
N ASP A 98 19.60 -9.21 -3.56
CA ASP A 98 19.71 -10.04 -4.76
C ASP A 98 18.72 -9.61 -5.85
N GLN A 99 18.93 -10.12 -7.07
CA GLN A 99 18.06 -9.81 -8.20
C GLN A 99 16.61 -10.25 -7.99
N GLN A 100 16.39 -11.33 -7.24
CA GLN A 100 15.05 -11.84 -6.96
C GLN A 100 14.27 -10.85 -6.09
N TYR A 101 14.90 -10.31 -5.05
CA TYR A 101 14.35 -9.27 -4.20
C TYR A 101 14.03 -8.00 -5.00
N LEU A 102 14.95 -7.55 -5.85
CA LEU A 102 14.74 -6.36 -6.68
C LEU A 102 13.56 -6.53 -7.64
N GLN A 103 13.38 -7.73 -8.21
CA GLN A 103 12.22 -8.04 -9.04
C GLN A 103 10.91 -8.02 -8.25
N GLN A 104 10.88 -8.65 -7.07
CA GLN A 104 9.72 -8.64 -6.18
C GLN A 104 9.33 -7.21 -5.78
N HIS A 105 10.32 -6.39 -5.41
CA HIS A 105 10.09 -5.00 -5.06
C HIS A 105 9.49 -4.22 -6.24
N ARG A 106 10.05 -4.34 -7.45
CA ARG A 106 9.50 -3.66 -8.65
C ARG A 106 8.07 -4.09 -8.96
N ALA A 107 7.77 -5.39 -8.84
CA ALA A 107 6.43 -5.91 -9.04
C ALA A 107 5.44 -5.29 -8.05
N LEU A 108 5.78 -5.29 -6.75
CA LEU A 108 4.95 -4.69 -5.71
C LEU A 108 4.73 -3.18 -5.95
N MET A 109 5.79 -2.44 -6.30
CA MET A 109 5.66 -1.00 -6.59
C MET A 109 4.76 -0.74 -7.80
N ASN A 110 4.83 -1.58 -8.83
CA ASN A 110 3.96 -1.47 -10.00
C ASN A 110 2.51 -1.76 -9.64
N ASP A 111 2.25 -2.82 -8.88
CA ASP A 111 0.90 -3.17 -8.43
C ASP A 111 0.28 -2.02 -7.63
N LEU A 112 1.02 -1.46 -6.68
CA LEU A 112 0.58 -0.32 -5.87
C LEU A 112 0.31 0.94 -6.71
N ARG A 113 1.14 1.21 -7.73
CA ARG A 113 0.92 2.32 -8.67
C ARG A 113 -0.36 2.13 -9.49
N VAL A 114 -0.64 0.91 -9.95
CA VAL A 114 -1.89 0.60 -10.65
C VAL A 114 -3.09 0.83 -9.72
N GLN A 115 -3.02 0.40 -8.46
CA GLN A 115 -4.11 0.64 -7.50
C GLN A 115 -4.32 2.13 -7.20
N ARG A 116 -3.25 2.94 -7.17
CA ARG A 116 -3.35 4.40 -7.05
C ARG A 116 -3.96 5.06 -8.29
N SER A 117 -3.95 4.38 -9.43
CA SER A 117 -4.37 4.90 -10.74
C SER A 117 -5.72 4.34 -11.19
N ILE A 118 -6.50 3.69 -10.31
CA ILE A 118 -7.79 3.15 -10.71
C ILE A 118 -8.63 4.27 -11.33
N PRO A 119 -9.08 4.09 -12.59
CA PRO A 119 -9.89 5.07 -13.27
C PRO A 119 -11.20 5.25 -12.49
N SER A 120 -11.58 6.51 -12.32
CA SER A 120 -12.93 6.93 -11.97
C SER A 120 -13.94 6.00 -12.62
N ILE A 121 -14.81 5.40 -11.80
CA ILE A 121 -15.97 4.60 -12.22
C ILE A 121 -16.64 5.38 -13.35
N GLN A 122 -16.53 4.88 -14.58
CA GLN A 122 -17.23 5.46 -15.71
C GLN A 122 -18.74 5.27 -15.46
N GLU A 123 -19.44 6.40 -15.57
CA GLU A 123 -20.88 6.58 -15.43
C GLU A 123 -21.71 5.62 -16.31
#